data_AF-A0A292S0I7-F1
#
_entry.id   AF-A0A292S0I7-F1
#
_cell.length_a   1.000
_cell.length_b   1.000
_cell.length_c   1.000
_cell.angle_alpha   90.00
_cell.angle_beta   90.00
_cell.angle_gamma   90.00
#
_symmetry.space_group_name_H-M   'P 1'
#
loop_
_entity.id
_entity.type
_entity.pdbx_description
1 polymer ?
#
loop_
_entity_poly.entity_id
_entity_poly.type
_entity_poly.pdbx_seq_one_letter_code
_entity_poly.pdbx_strand_id
1 'polypeptide(L)'
;MKIIEESARKRFNEIVLGATRKAQEKYGFNMTDKDGNYSTWNNEADAFKHAYLSWLLSWYQGDKKSKELGDMHEDETPNAPAYERNMDLWNNAIGREIAYEMKWRMSDDYALLDDESASEFASQKIWEKMQQGELITNPFTDKRKFENMELERLKESDKIFSDGEFKNFDEKTKAIKMDTYMDHIVNNDWKVPFKTNLDRRVQTGELI
;
A
#
# COMPACT_ATOMS: atom_id res chain seq x y z
N MET A 1 0.52 0.01 -36.01
CA MET A 1 -0.19 0.47 -34.80
C MET A 1 0.54 -0.14 -33.61
N LYS A 2 1.42 0.63 -32.94
CA LYS A 2 2.02 0.17 -31.68
C LYS A 2 0.91 0.26 -30.64
N ILE A 3 0.40 -0.88 -30.19
CA ILE A 3 -0.33 -0.94 -28.93
C ILE A 3 0.72 -0.50 -27.90
N ILE A 4 0.59 0.72 -27.39
CA ILE A 4 1.39 1.13 -26.24
C ILE A 4 0.75 0.34 -25.11
N GLU A 5 1.38 -0.77 -24.71
CA GLU A 5 1.03 -1.45 -23.48
C GLU A 5 1.01 -0.40 -22.37
N GLU A 6 -0.14 -0.27 -21.73
CA GLU A 6 -0.33 0.56 -20.55
C GLU A 6 0.66 0.12 -19.47
N SER A 7 1.38 1.03 -18.79
CA SER A 7 2.37 0.62 -17.79
C SER A 7 1.69 -0.07 -16.61
N ALA A 8 2.35 -1.03 -15.96
CA ALA A 8 1.76 -1.69 -14.79
C ALA A 8 1.44 -0.74 -13.65
N ARG A 9 2.19 0.34 -13.49
CA ARG A 9 1.88 1.36 -12.52
C ARG A 9 0.50 1.98 -12.77
N LYS A 10 0.13 2.23 -14.03
CA LYS A 10 -1.20 2.72 -14.36
C LYS A 10 -2.27 1.68 -14.02
N ARG A 11 -2.07 0.41 -14.38
CA ARG A 11 -2.98 -0.70 -14.01
C ARG A 11 -3.13 -0.85 -12.49
N PHE A 12 -2.02 -0.76 -11.75
CA PHE A 12 -1.99 -0.84 -10.29
C PHE A 12 -2.74 0.34 -9.64
N ASN A 13 -2.54 1.55 -10.13
CA ASN A 13 -3.28 2.72 -9.66
C ASN A 13 -4.79 2.57 -9.91
N GLU A 14 -5.19 2.00 -11.04
CA GLU A 14 -6.60 1.72 -11.35
C GLU A 14 -7.20 0.67 -10.41
N ILE A 15 -6.43 -0.36 -10.04
CA ILE A 15 -6.81 -1.35 -9.02
C ILE A 15 -7.08 -0.67 -7.67
N VAL A 16 -6.12 0.12 -7.18
CA VAL A 16 -6.24 0.80 -5.89
C VAL A 16 -7.39 1.81 -5.91
N LEU A 17 -7.55 2.56 -7.00
CA LEU A 17 -8.65 3.51 -7.17
C LEU A 17 -10.01 2.80 -7.25
N GLY A 18 -10.08 1.64 -7.92
CA GLY A 18 -11.26 0.79 -7.96
C GLY A 18 -11.67 0.30 -6.57
N ALA A 19 -10.70 -0.19 -5.78
CA ALA A 19 -10.93 -0.58 -4.38
C ALA A 19 -11.37 0.60 -3.52
N THR A 20 -10.78 1.78 -3.72
CA THR A 20 -11.16 3.02 -3.02
C THR A 20 -12.61 3.41 -3.32
N ARG A 21 -13.03 3.33 -4.59
CA ARG A 21 -14.41 3.60 -4.99
C ARG A 21 -15.40 2.58 -4.41
N LYS A 22 -15.08 1.28 -4.50
CA LYS A 22 -15.90 0.20 -3.90
C LYS A 22 -16.07 0.44 -2.39
N ALA A 23 -14.98 0.77 -1.70
CA ALA A 23 -15.01 1.07 -0.27
C ALA A 23 -15.78 2.35 0.04
N GLN A 24 -15.67 3.38 -0.79
CA GLN A 24 -16.43 4.62 -0.62
C GLN A 24 -17.93 4.39 -0.79
N GLU A 25 -18.35 3.65 -1.81
CA GLU A 25 -19.75 3.28 -2.03
C GLU A 25 -20.30 2.49 -0.83
N LYS A 26 -19.48 1.64 -0.22
CA LYS A 26 -19.87 0.81 0.92
C LYS A 26 -19.90 1.55 2.27
N TYR A 27 -18.91 2.40 2.54
CA TYR A 27 -18.69 3.01 3.86
C TYR A 27 -19.01 4.50 3.92
N GLY A 28 -19.12 5.18 2.78
CA GLY A 28 -19.59 6.56 2.70
C GLY A 28 -18.59 7.63 3.12
N PHE A 29 -17.28 7.36 3.11
CA PHE A 29 -16.27 8.37 3.42
C PHE A 29 -16.16 9.46 2.35
N ASN A 30 -15.67 10.63 2.76
CA ASN A 30 -15.65 11.85 1.98
C ASN A 30 -14.62 11.80 0.82
N MET A 31 -15.07 12.24 -0.35
CA MET A 31 -14.25 12.41 -1.54
C MET A 31 -14.19 13.88 -1.99
N THR A 32 -14.60 14.84 -1.18
CA THR A 32 -14.44 16.25 -1.54
C THR A 32 -13.10 16.77 -1.06
N ASP A 33 -12.46 17.62 -1.86
CA ASP A 33 -11.29 18.40 -1.45
C ASP A 33 -11.71 19.57 -0.53
N LYS A 34 -10.73 20.37 -0.09
CA LYS A 34 -10.98 21.55 0.76
C LYS A 34 -11.89 22.61 0.13
N ASP A 35 -12.02 22.62 -1.19
CA ASP A 35 -12.81 23.57 -1.96
C ASP A 35 -14.20 22.98 -2.35
N GLY A 36 -14.48 21.74 -1.95
CA GLY A 36 -15.75 21.05 -2.19
C GLY A 36 -15.83 20.28 -3.51
N ASN A 37 -14.73 20.16 -4.27
CA ASN A 37 -14.71 19.40 -5.52
C ASN A 37 -14.48 17.92 -5.25
N TYR A 38 -15.14 17.05 -6.02
CA TYR A 38 -14.90 15.61 -5.93
C TYR A 38 -13.47 15.27 -6.41
N SER A 39 -12.67 14.72 -5.51
CA SER A 39 -11.24 14.50 -5.64
C SER A 39 -10.80 13.33 -4.75
N THR A 40 -9.60 12.78 -5.01
CA THR A 40 -8.96 11.78 -4.14
C THR A 40 -7.64 12.34 -3.62
N TRP A 41 -7.64 13.62 -3.25
CA TRP A 41 -6.45 14.36 -2.84
C TRP A 41 -6.71 15.07 -1.51
N ASN A 42 -5.85 14.83 -0.51
CA ASN A 42 -5.88 15.43 0.82
C ASN A 42 -7.22 15.29 1.56
N ASN A 43 -7.91 14.17 1.34
CA ASN A 43 -9.22 13.87 1.95
C ASN A 43 -9.31 12.41 2.44
N GLU A 44 -10.48 12.00 2.93
CA GLU A 44 -10.68 10.64 3.45
C GLU A 44 -10.43 9.56 2.40
N ALA A 45 -10.84 9.78 1.14
CA ALA A 45 -10.57 8.85 0.06
C ALA A 45 -9.08 8.73 -0.28
N ASP A 46 -8.34 9.83 -0.22
CA ASP A 46 -6.89 9.80 -0.37
C ASP A 46 -6.22 9.02 0.77
N ALA A 47 -6.68 9.28 2.01
CA ALA A 47 -6.20 8.55 3.19
C ALA A 47 -6.41 7.04 3.06
N PHE A 48 -7.61 6.64 2.63
CA PHE A 48 -7.95 5.25 2.35
C PHE A 48 -7.05 4.68 1.26
N LYS A 49 -6.91 5.39 0.14
CA LYS A 49 -6.13 4.98 -1.03
C LYS A 49 -4.68 4.68 -0.65
N HIS A 50 -4.03 5.55 0.14
CA HIS A 50 -2.66 5.35 0.63
C HIS A 50 -2.54 4.16 1.59
N ALA A 51 -3.46 4.04 2.55
CA ALA A 51 -3.48 2.89 3.46
C ALA A 51 -3.72 1.57 2.71
N TYR A 52 -4.66 1.53 1.77
CA TYR A 52 -4.98 0.34 0.99
C TYR A 52 -3.82 -0.05 0.06
N LEU A 53 -3.21 0.92 -0.62
CA LEU A 53 -2.03 0.70 -1.45
C LEU A 53 -0.91 0.06 -0.63
N SER A 54 -0.59 0.62 0.53
CA SER A 54 0.48 0.09 1.37
C SER A 54 0.15 -1.26 2.00
N TRP A 55 -1.12 -1.49 2.36
CA TRP A 55 -1.59 -2.81 2.76
C TRP A 55 -1.37 -3.84 1.64
N LEU A 56 -1.80 -3.52 0.43
CA LEU A 56 -1.74 -4.42 -0.73
C LEU A 56 -0.29 -4.83 -1.04
N LEU A 57 0.62 -3.84 -1.06
CA LEU A 57 2.05 -4.09 -1.27
C LEU A 57 2.64 -4.95 -0.14
N SER A 58 2.29 -4.65 1.11
CA SER A 58 2.77 -5.41 2.27
C SER A 58 2.24 -6.83 2.30
N TRP A 59 0.98 -7.02 1.88
CA TRP A 59 0.32 -8.31 1.79
C TRP A 59 1.06 -9.26 0.86
N TYR A 60 1.42 -8.80 -0.35
CA TYR A 60 2.07 -9.67 -1.34
C TYR A 60 3.60 -9.72 -1.23
N GLN A 61 4.24 -8.64 -0.77
CA GLN A 61 5.69 -8.45 -0.94
C GLN A 61 6.42 -8.18 0.38
N GLY A 62 5.66 -7.97 1.46
CA GLY A 62 6.19 -7.65 2.78
C GLY A 62 6.44 -6.16 2.98
N ASP A 63 6.44 -5.79 4.25
CA ASP A 63 6.36 -4.40 4.71
C ASP A 63 7.56 -3.57 4.22
N LYS A 64 8.75 -4.16 4.19
CA LYS A 64 9.97 -3.51 3.70
C LYS A 64 9.80 -2.98 2.27
N LYS A 65 9.37 -3.84 1.34
CA LYS A 65 9.20 -3.43 -0.06
C LYS A 65 8.06 -2.43 -0.20
N SER A 66 6.97 -2.61 0.56
CA SER A 66 5.88 -1.63 0.59
C SER A 66 6.36 -0.23 1.01
N LYS A 67 7.24 -0.14 2.02
CA LYS A 67 7.81 1.13 2.45
C LYS A 67 8.67 1.74 1.35
N GLU A 68 9.58 0.97 0.76
CA GLU A 68 10.46 1.45 -0.31
C GLU A 68 9.66 2.08 -1.47
N LEU A 69 8.57 1.44 -1.89
CA LEU A 69 7.72 1.92 -3.00
C LEU A 69 6.86 3.11 -2.61
N GLY A 70 6.34 3.12 -1.37
CA GLY A 70 5.63 4.27 -0.83
C GLY A 70 6.54 5.50 -0.77
N ASP A 71 7.72 5.37 -0.18
CA ASP A 71 8.70 6.46 -0.11
C ASP A 71 9.14 6.93 -1.51
N MET A 72 9.32 6.02 -2.46
CA MET A 72 9.62 6.38 -3.85
C MET A 72 8.50 7.19 -4.50
N HIS A 73 7.24 6.83 -4.25
CA HIS A 73 6.10 7.58 -4.75
C HIS A 73 6.10 9.02 -4.22
N GLU A 74 6.41 9.21 -2.94
CA GLU A 74 6.53 10.53 -2.30
C GLU A 74 7.73 11.36 -2.80
N ASP A 75 8.78 10.69 -3.28
CA ASP A 75 9.98 11.35 -3.81
C ASP A 75 9.81 11.87 -5.24
N GLU A 76 8.81 11.41 -5.98
CA GLU A 76 8.49 11.91 -7.33
C GLU A 76 7.79 13.27 -7.31
N THR A 77 7.32 13.71 -6.15
CA THR A 77 6.69 15.01 -5.92
C THR A 77 7.51 15.84 -4.91
N PRO A 78 8.81 16.12 -5.16
CA PRO A 78 9.70 16.73 -4.16
C PRO A 78 9.31 18.15 -3.73
N ASN A 79 8.44 18.81 -4.51
CA ASN A 79 7.88 20.13 -4.20
C ASN A 79 6.51 20.06 -3.51
N ALA A 80 5.99 18.87 -3.20
CA ALA A 80 4.75 18.71 -2.47
C ALA A 80 4.90 19.32 -1.06
N PRO A 81 3.85 19.97 -0.54
CA PRO A 81 3.89 20.52 0.81
C PRO A 81 4.16 19.43 1.85
N ALA A 82 4.95 19.76 2.87
CA ALA A 82 5.37 18.79 3.90
C ALA A 82 4.20 18.13 4.63
N TYR A 83 3.03 18.79 4.71
CA TYR A 83 1.83 18.22 5.34
C TYR A 83 1.19 17.10 4.50
N GLU A 84 1.30 17.14 3.17
CA GLU A 84 0.77 16.09 2.27
C GLU A 84 1.62 14.84 2.42
N ARG A 85 2.94 14.99 2.24
CA ARG A 85 3.91 13.91 2.46
C ARG A 85 3.77 13.28 3.85
N ASN A 86 3.46 14.08 4.88
CA ASN A 86 3.23 13.58 6.22
C ASN A 86 2.00 12.65 6.32
N MET A 87 0.88 13.05 5.70
CA MET A 87 -0.34 12.23 5.64
C MET A 87 -0.08 10.94 4.87
N ASP A 88 0.57 11.04 3.72
CA ASP A 88 0.79 9.90 2.84
C ASP A 88 1.67 8.86 3.53
N LEU A 89 2.79 9.28 4.13
CA LEU A 89 3.67 8.42 4.92
C LEU A 89 2.95 7.80 6.14
N TRP A 90 2.12 8.57 6.84
CA TRP A 90 1.35 8.10 7.99
C TRP A 90 0.34 7.02 7.60
N ASN A 91 -0.48 7.30 6.60
CA ASN A 91 -1.51 6.37 6.14
C ASN A 91 -0.90 5.14 5.47
N ASN A 92 0.22 5.30 4.76
CA ASN A 92 1.02 4.18 4.27
C ASN A 92 1.45 3.26 5.42
N ALA A 93 1.94 3.80 6.54
CA ALA A 93 2.34 2.99 7.69
C ALA A 93 1.17 2.19 8.30
N ILE A 94 -0.02 2.81 8.39
CA ILE A 94 -1.24 2.11 8.83
C ILE A 94 -1.57 0.92 7.91
N GLY A 95 -1.43 1.08 6.60
CA GLY A 95 -1.62 0.00 5.64
C GLY A 95 -0.73 -1.22 5.93
N ARG A 96 0.57 -0.96 6.18
CA ARG A 96 1.54 -2.03 6.52
C ARG A 96 1.19 -2.72 7.83
N GLU A 97 0.82 -1.94 8.86
CA GLU A 97 0.36 -2.48 10.14
C GLU A 97 -0.84 -3.43 9.99
N ILE A 98 -1.83 -3.06 9.18
CA ILE A 98 -3.00 -3.92 8.92
C ILE A 98 -2.56 -5.23 8.26
N ALA A 99 -1.65 -5.17 7.28
CA ALA A 99 -1.16 -6.37 6.59
C ALA A 99 -0.42 -7.30 7.56
N TYR A 100 0.41 -6.74 8.43
CA TYR A 100 1.09 -7.47 9.48
C TYR A 100 0.10 -8.11 10.47
N GLU A 101 -0.85 -7.34 11.00
CA GLU A 101 -1.85 -7.85 11.95
C GLU A 101 -2.67 -9.00 11.36
N MET A 102 -3.09 -8.88 10.09
CA MET A 102 -3.80 -9.94 9.38
C MET A 102 -2.95 -11.20 9.29
N LYS A 103 -1.71 -11.10 8.79
CA LYS A 103 -0.80 -12.24 8.67
C LYS A 103 -0.51 -12.88 10.01
N TRP A 104 -0.25 -12.07 11.04
CA TRP A 104 0.04 -12.56 12.38
C TRP A 104 -1.14 -13.31 13.01
N ARG A 105 -2.36 -12.76 12.90
CA ARG A 105 -3.56 -13.40 13.46
C ARG A 105 -3.95 -14.68 12.73
N MET A 106 -3.71 -14.73 11.42
CA MET A 106 -4.06 -15.87 10.58
C MET A 106 -2.94 -16.92 10.52
N SER A 107 -1.74 -16.63 11.04
CA SER A 107 -0.57 -17.50 10.95
C SER A 107 -0.35 -17.99 9.51
N ASP A 108 -0.37 -19.30 9.24
CA ASP A 108 -0.18 -19.85 7.89
C ASP A 108 -1.48 -19.82 7.06
N ASP A 109 -2.64 -19.66 7.69
CA ASP A 109 -3.96 -19.68 7.04
C ASP A 109 -4.20 -18.43 6.17
N TYR A 110 -3.41 -17.36 6.34
CA TYR A 110 -3.51 -16.17 5.49
C TYR A 110 -3.26 -16.50 4.02
N ALA A 111 -2.44 -17.52 3.74
CA ALA A 111 -2.13 -17.97 2.39
C ALA A 111 -3.31 -18.69 1.71
N LEU A 112 -4.34 -19.06 2.48
CA LEU A 112 -5.55 -19.72 2.01
C LEU A 112 -6.67 -18.71 1.70
N LEU A 113 -6.52 -17.46 2.12
CA LEU A 113 -7.49 -16.41 1.85
C LEU A 113 -7.40 -15.99 0.38
N ASP A 114 -8.53 -15.96 -0.31
CA ASP A 114 -8.59 -15.40 -1.65
C ASP A 114 -8.43 -13.87 -1.61
N ASP A 115 -7.99 -13.30 -2.73
CA ASP A 115 -7.64 -11.89 -2.82
C ASP A 115 -8.83 -10.95 -2.58
N GLU A 116 -10.04 -11.38 -2.96
CA GLU A 116 -11.25 -10.58 -2.74
C GLU A 116 -11.60 -10.54 -1.26
N SER A 117 -11.61 -11.69 -0.57
CA SER A 117 -11.82 -11.76 0.87
C SER A 117 -10.76 -10.98 1.65
N ALA A 118 -9.48 -11.07 1.25
CA ALA A 118 -8.39 -10.32 1.87
C ALA A 118 -8.57 -8.80 1.68
N SER A 119 -8.89 -8.37 0.46
CA SER A 119 -9.16 -6.98 0.11
C SER A 119 -10.36 -6.41 0.87
N GLU A 120 -11.44 -7.18 0.98
CA GLU A 120 -12.66 -6.80 1.70
C GLU A 120 -12.37 -6.62 3.20
N PHE A 121 -11.64 -7.55 3.82
CA PHE A 121 -11.25 -7.46 5.22
C PHE A 121 -10.33 -6.26 5.48
N ALA A 122 -9.33 -6.05 4.63
CA ALA A 122 -8.43 -4.91 4.74
C ALA A 122 -9.16 -3.58 4.59
N SER A 123 -10.06 -3.48 3.62
CA SER A 123 -10.91 -2.30 3.43
C SER A 123 -11.75 -2.00 4.67
N GLN A 124 -12.32 -3.04 5.29
CA GLN A 124 -13.03 -2.89 6.56
C GLN A 124 -12.11 -2.38 7.67
N LYS A 125 -10.88 -2.92 7.80
CA LYS A 125 -9.92 -2.48 8.83
C LYS A 125 -9.44 -1.05 8.64
N ILE A 126 -9.19 -0.64 7.40
CA ILE A 126 -8.84 0.75 7.08
C ILE A 126 -10.00 1.66 7.47
N TRP A 127 -11.23 1.29 7.15
CA TRP A 127 -12.41 2.04 7.56
C TRP A 127 -12.56 2.14 9.09
N GLU A 128 -12.41 1.03 9.82
CA GLU A 128 -12.46 1.03 11.29
C GLU A 128 -11.42 1.99 11.89
N LYS A 129 -10.17 1.94 11.41
CA LYS A 129 -9.10 2.85 11.83
C LYS A 129 -9.39 4.31 11.45
N MET A 130 -10.01 4.55 10.30
CA MET A 130 -10.42 5.89 9.88
C MET A 130 -11.47 6.45 10.85
N GLN A 131 -12.49 5.67 11.20
CA GLN A 131 -13.52 6.06 12.17
C GLN A 131 -12.97 6.32 13.57
N GLN A 132 -11.90 5.63 13.94
CA GLN A 132 -11.18 5.83 15.20
C GLN A 132 -10.25 7.06 15.17
N GLY A 133 -10.14 7.76 14.03
CA GLY A 133 -9.24 8.90 13.85
C GLY A 133 -7.77 8.51 13.73
N GLU A 134 -7.45 7.24 13.49
CA GLU A 134 -6.07 6.79 13.33
C GLU A 134 -5.46 7.27 12.02
N LEU A 135 -6.24 7.30 10.92
CA LEU A 135 -5.79 7.89 9.65
C LEU A 135 -5.73 9.41 9.74
N ILE A 136 -4.80 10.01 9.00
CA ILE A 136 -4.81 11.45 8.71
C ILE A 136 -5.70 11.65 7.48
N THR A 137 -6.88 12.22 7.66
CA THR A 137 -7.87 12.42 6.58
C THR A 137 -7.99 13.87 6.11
N ASN A 138 -7.41 14.80 6.88
CA ASN A 138 -7.32 16.22 6.53
C ASN A 138 -5.96 16.76 6.97
N PRO A 139 -4.96 16.79 6.08
CA PRO A 139 -3.60 17.16 6.45
C PRO A 139 -3.44 18.67 6.73
N PHE A 140 -4.42 19.51 6.37
CA PHE A 140 -4.36 20.95 6.61
C PHE A 140 -4.53 21.30 8.10
N THR A 141 -5.32 20.51 8.82
CA THR A 141 -5.64 20.73 10.23
C THR A 141 -4.94 19.76 11.16
N ASP A 142 -4.57 18.57 10.67
CA ASP A 142 -3.85 17.56 11.45
C ASP A 142 -2.46 18.06 11.87
N LYS A 143 -2.10 17.82 13.13
CA LYS A 143 -0.83 18.25 13.74
C LYS A 143 0.12 17.10 14.02
N ARG A 144 -0.30 15.86 13.79
CA ARG A 144 0.53 14.67 13.95
C ARG A 144 1.69 14.76 12.94
N LYS A 145 2.88 14.42 13.42
CA LYS A 145 4.09 14.39 12.60
C LYS A 145 4.56 12.96 12.44
N PHE A 146 4.89 12.61 11.21
CA PHE A 146 5.50 11.36 10.85
C PHE A 146 7.00 11.46 11.10
N GLU A 147 7.45 11.02 12.28
CA GLU A 147 8.85 11.08 12.69
C GLU A 147 9.62 9.76 12.46
N ASN A 148 8.98 8.78 11.80
CA ASN A 148 9.28 7.33 11.65
C ASN A 148 8.35 6.43 12.47
N MET A 149 7.05 6.36 12.11
CA MET A 149 6.16 5.33 12.70
C MET A 149 6.57 3.88 12.34
N GLU A 150 7.52 3.68 11.40
CA GLU A 150 8.16 2.39 11.15
C GLU A 150 8.80 1.77 12.38
N LEU A 151 9.36 2.59 13.28
CA LEU A 151 10.23 2.12 14.34
C LEU A 151 9.49 1.86 15.66
N GLU A 152 8.24 2.31 15.79
CA GLU A 152 7.48 2.26 17.04
C GLU A 152 6.48 1.09 17.13
N ARG A 153 6.08 0.45 16.02
CA ARG A 153 5.09 -0.66 16.02
C ARG A 153 5.59 -2.01 15.49
N LEU A 154 6.69 -2.08 14.73
CA LEU A 154 7.27 -3.32 14.19
C LEU A 154 8.57 -3.72 14.93
N LYS A 155 8.93 -5.01 14.99
CA LYS A 155 10.12 -5.50 15.71
C LYS A 155 11.41 -5.13 14.95
N GLU A 156 12.53 -5.01 15.67
CA GLU A 156 13.84 -4.63 15.10
C GLU A 156 14.33 -5.51 13.94
N SER A 157 13.96 -6.79 13.93
CA SER A 157 14.22 -7.73 12.81
C SER A 157 13.56 -7.30 11.50
N ASP A 158 12.49 -6.52 11.61
CA ASP A 158 11.64 -6.06 10.53
C ASP A 158 12.03 -4.63 10.10
N LYS A 159 12.91 -3.96 10.87
CA LYS A 159 13.40 -2.57 10.68
C LYS A 159 14.67 -2.45 9.83
N ILE A 160 15.16 -3.54 9.25
CA ILE A 160 16.43 -3.48 8.52
C ILE A 160 16.17 -2.79 7.17
N PHE A 161 17.09 -1.87 6.82
CA PHE A 161 17.29 -1.22 5.53
C PHE A 161 16.60 0.14 5.32
N SER A 162 16.90 1.12 6.18
CA SER A 162 16.59 2.53 5.91
C SER A 162 17.70 3.29 5.16
N ASP A 163 18.72 2.63 4.59
CA ASP A 163 19.62 3.35 3.69
C ASP A 163 20.25 2.42 2.66
N GLY A 164 19.77 2.55 1.42
CA GLY A 164 20.27 1.89 0.23
C GLY A 164 20.29 2.89 -0.93
N GLU A 165 21.16 2.62 -1.90
CA GLU A 165 21.65 3.46 -3.02
C GLU A 165 20.60 4.18 -3.91
N PHE A 166 19.31 4.06 -3.62
CA PHE A 166 18.20 4.64 -4.40
C PHE A 166 18.06 6.16 -4.28
N LYS A 167 18.43 6.75 -3.14
CA LYS A 167 18.48 8.22 -3.00
C LYS A 167 19.44 8.87 -4.01
N ASN A 168 20.37 8.09 -4.55
CA ASN A 168 21.36 8.53 -5.53
C ASN A 168 20.94 8.32 -6.98
N PHE A 169 19.76 7.73 -7.25
CA PHE A 169 19.24 7.56 -8.61
C PHE A 169 18.48 8.80 -9.06
N ASP A 170 18.62 9.11 -10.35
CA ASP A 170 17.79 10.11 -11.02
C ASP A 170 16.31 9.67 -11.09
N GLU A 171 15.41 10.64 -11.23
CA GLU A 171 13.96 10.43 -11.24
C GLU A 171 13.50 9.41 -12.30
N LYS A 172 14.14 9.41 -13.47
CA LYS A 172 13.80 8.47 -14.55
C LYS A 172 14.13 7.04 -14.16
N THR A 173 15.28 6.82 -13.53
CA THR A 173 15.68 5.51 -13.03
C THR A 173 14.77 5.02 -11.91
N LYS A 174 14.32 5.91 -11.01
CA LYS A 174 13.33 5.60 -9.98
C LYS A 174 12.01 5.12 -10.60
N ALA A 175 11.47 5.88 -11.56
CA ALA A 175 10.21 5.53 -12.25
C ALA A 175 10.28 4.18 -12.97
N ILE A 176 11.37 3.87 -13.68
CA ILE A 176 11.55 2.59 -14.38
C ILE A 176 11.54 1.41 -13.40
N LYS A 177 12.24 1.54 -12.27
CA LYS A 177 12.28 0.48 -11.25
C LYS A 177 10.92 0.29 -10.58
N MET A 178 10.19 1.38 -10.34
CA MET A 178 8.82 1.34 -9.83
C MET A 178 7.88 0.61 -10.81
N ASP A 179 7.91 0.97 -12.09
CA ASP A 179 7.10 0.31 -13.13
C ASP A 179 7.41 -1.18 -13.25
N THR A 180 8.70 -1.55 -13.31
CA THR A 180 9.15 -2.95 -13.38
C THR A 180 8.62 -3.76 -12.19
N TYR A 181 8.64 -3.14 -11.01
CA TYR A 181 8.15 -3.78 -9.79
C TYR A 181 6.62 -3.93 -9.80
N MET A 182 5.90 -2.90 -10.21
CA MET A 182 4.44 -2.98 -10.36
C MET A 182 4.04 -4.02 -11.42
N ASP A 183 4.82 -4.18 -12.49
CA ASP A 183 4.61 -5.22 -13.50
C ASP A 183 4.72 -6.61 -12.87
N HIS A 184 5.70 -6.81 -11.98
CA HIS A 184 5.81 -8.07 -11.25
C HIS A 184 4.62 -8.33 -10.33
N ILE A 185 4.04 -7.29 -9.69
CA ILE A 185 2.85 -7.46 -8.84
C ILE A 185 1.64 -7.81 -9.70
N VAL A 186 1.37 -7.01 -10.74
CA VAL A 186 0.15 -7.11 -11.55
C VAL A 186 0.16 -8.38 -12.41
N ASN A 187 1.29 -8.72 -13.03
CA ASN A 187 1.37 -9.81 -14.00
C ASN A 187 1.50 -11.21 -13.37
N ASN A 188 1.75 -11.32 -12.06
CA ASN A 188 1.68 -12.60 -11.36
C ASN A 188 0.24 -12.98 -10.96
N ASP A 189 -0.79 -12.43 -11.64
CA ASP A 189 -2.22 -12.70 -11.36
C ASP A 189 -2.60 -12.53 -9.88
N TRP A 190 -1.92 -11.65 -9.13
CA TRP A 190 -2.06 -11.55 -7.66
C TRP A 190 -1.68 -12.84 -6.91
N LYS A 191 -1.26 -13.89 -7.61
CA LYS A 191 -0.78 -15.14 -7.03
C LYS A 191 0.60 -14.89 -6.44
N VAL A 192 0.65 -14.91 -5.12
CA VAL A 192 1.90 -14.87 -4.36
C VAL A 192 2.85 -15.96 -4.90
N PRO A 193 4.15 -15.69 -5.09
CA PRO A 193 5.15 -16.71 -5.44
C PRO A 193 5.23 -17.88 -4.44
N PHE A 194 4.59 -17.73 -3.27
CA PHE A 194 4.43 -18.81 -2.30
C PHE A 194 3.52 -19.92 -2.80
N LYS A 195 2.50 -19.65 -3.64
CA LYS A 195 1.59 -20.71 -4.11
C LYS A 195 2.31 -21.72 -5.02
N THR A 196 3.21 -21.25 -5.88
CA THR A 196 4.06 -22.13 -6.69
C THR A 196 5.09 -22.90 -5.86
N ASN A 197 5.60 -22.31 -4.77
CA ASN A 197 6.47 -23.01 -3.82
C ASN A 197 5.71 -23.99 -2.91
N LEU A 198 4.45 -23.70 -2.56
CA LEU A 198 3.58 -24.60 -1.80
C LEU A 198 3.17 -25.79 -2.68
N ASP A 199 2.78 -25.53 -3.94
CA ASP A 199 2.52 -26.56 -4.94
C ASP A 199 3.77 -27.42 -5.15
N ARG A 200 4.98 -26.83 -5.23
CA ARG A 200 6.24 -27.59 -5.25
C ARG A 200 6.39 -28.45 -3.99
N ARG A 201 6.22 -27.89 -2.79
CA ARG A 201 6.44 -28.60 -1.51
C ARG A 201 5.41 -29.71 -1.26
N VAL A 202 4.17 -29.52 -1.70
CA VAL A 202 3.11 -30.53 -1.68
C VAL A 202 3.39 -31.61 -2.74
N GLN A 203 3.81 -31.23 -3.94
CA GLN A 203 4.20 -32.17 -5.00
C GLN A 203 5.49 -32.96 -4.68
N THR A 204 6.42 -32.37 -3.92
CA THR A 204 7.68 -33.02 -3.52
C THR A 204 7.58 -33.75 -2.18
N GLY A 205 6.43 -33.69 -1.49
CA GLY A 205 6.25 -34.33 -0.18
C GLY A 205 7.11 -33.71 0.93
N GLU A 206 7.53 -32.45 0.78
CA GLU A 206 8.23 -31.67 1.82
C GLU A 206 7.27 -31.16 2.92
N LEU A 207 5.96 -31.31 2.70
CA LEU A 207 4.90 -31.06 3.66
C LEU A 207 4.08 -32.35 3.81
N ILE A 208 4.55 -33.23 4.70
CA ILE A 208 3.78 -34.31 5.32
C ILE A 208 3.74 -33.97 6.81
#